data_AF-A0A414FGS1-F1
#
_entry.id   AF-A0A414FGS1-F1
#
_cell.length_a   1.000
_cell.length_b   1.000
_cell.length_c   1.000
_cell.angle_alpha   90.00
_cell.angle_beta   90.00
_cell.angle_gamma   90.00
#
_symmetry.space_group_name_H-M   'P 1'
#
loop_
_entity.id
_entity.type
_entity.pdbx_description
1 polymer ?
#
loop_
_entity_poly.entity_id
_entity_poly.type
_entity_poly.pdbx_seq_one_letter_code
_entity_poly.pdbx_strand_id
1 'polypeptide(L)'
;MKEQDNKNLEIKTPKRQQMTSGAILEIPINNEYYTYAQILYKSQCAFFDFKSLSPIKDITILADLPVLFITNIYKEVVTKGVWQKVGKLPIRDEFKNPPMQYIYHDYSGKFECYNPMTGEIFPIEKEQAVGLERAAVWDAHHIVDRIYDYYNGTPCKWLKQHYELFKEES
;
A
#
# COMPACT_ATOMS: atom_id res chain seq x y z
N MET A 1 -17.99 -42.72 15.82
CA MET A 1 -18.68 -41.86 14.84
C MET A 1 -18.18 -40.44 15.05
N LYS A 2 -17.52 -39.90 14.02
CA LYS A 2 -16.97 -38.53 13.83
C LYS A 2 -15.77 -38.12 14.69
N GLU A 3 -14.62 -38.61 14.22
CA GLU A 3 -13.33 -37.92 14.23
C GLU A 3 -13.52 -36.57 13.51
N GLN A 4 -13.27 -35.45 14.19
CA GLN A 4 -13.35 -34.12 13.60
C GLN A 4 -11.98 -33.76 13.03
N ASP A 5 -11.96 -33.56 11.71
CA ASP A 5 -10.82 -33.13 10.91
C ASP A 5 -10.20 -31.83 11.46
N ASN A 6 -9.05 -31.98 12.13
CA ASN A 6 -8.13 -30.89 12.36
C ASN A 6 -7.53 -30.48 11.01
N LYS A 7 -8.15 -29.49 10.36
CA LYS A 7 -7.52 -28.78 9.23
C LYS A 7 -6.25 -28.12 9.76
N ASN A 8 -5.10 -28.74 9.49
CA ASN A 8 -3.79 -28.11 9.58
C ASN A 8 -3.82 -26.82 8.75
N LEU A 9 -3.99 -25.68 9.41
CA LEU A 9 -3.54 -24.42 8.86
C LEU A 9 -2.01 -24.52 8.79
N GLU A 10 -1.47 -24.85 7.63
CA GLU A 10 -0.05 -24.67 7.34
C GLU A 10 0.30 -23.21 7.65
N ILE A 11 0.96 -23.00 8.80
CA ILE A 11 1.58 -21.72 9.12
C ILE A 11 2.73 -21.59 8.12
N LYS A 12 2.49 -20.87 7.01
CA LYS A 12 3.55 -20.52 6.05
C LYS A 12 4.62 -19.73 6.79
N THR A 13 5.72 -20.39 7.13
CA THR A 13 6.86 -19.75 7.78
C THR A 13 7.35 -18.57 6.93
N PRO A 14 7.59 -17.39 7.51
CA PRO A 14 8.02 -16.23 6.75
C PRO A 14 9.33 -16.54 6.01
N LYS A 15 9.25 -16.61 4.67
CA LYS A 15 10.42 -16.83 3.82
C LYS A 15 11.10 -15.48 3.57
N ARG A 16 12.38 -15.39 3.92
CA ARG A 16 13.20 -14.23 3.52
C ARG A 16 13.22 -14.11 2.00
N GLN A 17 13.05 -12.88 1.51
CA GLN A 17 12.96 -12.60 0.08
C GLN A 17 13.55 -11.24 -0.25
N GLN A 18 13.93 -11.04 -1.51
CA GLN A 18 14.38 -9.72 -1.99
C GLN A 18 13.20 -8.88 -2.45
N MET A 19 13.32 -7.56 -2.28
CA MET A 19 12.41 -6.61 -2.89
C MET A 19 12.70 -6.53 -4.39
N THR A 20 11.68 -6.78 -5.22
CA THR A 20 11.85 -6.90 -6.68
C THR A 20 10.76 -6.09 -7.37
N SER A 21 11.14 -5.07 -8.13
CA SER A 21 10.19 -4.28 -8.93
C SER A 21 9.38 -5.16 -9.89
N GLY A 22 8.08 -4.87 -9.96
CA GLY A 22 7.05 -5.62 -10.68
C GLY A 22 6.46 -6.81 -9.91
N ALA A 23 7.06 -7.22 -8.79
CA ALA A 23 6.54 -8.35 -8.02
C ALA A 23 5.19 -8.02 -7.38
N ILE A 24 4.32 -9.03 -7.32
CA ILE A 24 3.00 -8.96 -6.68
C ILE A 24 3.12 -9.49 -5.26
N LEU A 25 2.69 -8.68 -4.30
CA LEU A 25 2.57 -9.01 -2.89
C LEU A 25 1.14 -9.42 -2.58
N GLU A 26 0.97 -10.56 -1.91
CA GLU A 26 -0.29 -10.96 -1.30
C GLU A 26 -0.39 -10.38 0.11
N ILE A 27 -1.50 -9.71 0.38
CA ILE A 27 -1.75 -8.99 1.62
C ILE A 27 -2.99 -9.61 2.28
N PRO A 28 -2.82 -10.46 3.32
CA PRO A 28 -3.93 -10.91 4.12
C PRO A 28 -4.48 -9.74 4.96
N ILE A 29 -5.78 -9.48 4.85
CA ILE A 29 -6.47 -8.43 5.60
C ILE A 29 -7.25 -9.11 6.73
N ASN A 30 -6.74 -9.00 7.96
CA ASN A 30 -7.36 -9.47 9.20
C ASN A 30 -7.87 -10.93 9.17
N ASN A 31 -7.26 -11.79 8.34
CA ASN A 31 -7.70 -13.17 8.05
C ASN A 31 -9.13 -13.28 7.46
N GLU A 32 -9.71 -12.20 6.96
CA GLU A 32 -11.04 -12.18 6.36
C GLU A 32 -10.99 -12.28 4.84
N TYR A 33 -10.04 -11.59 4.22
CA TYR A 33 -9.86 -11.54 2.78
C TYR A 33 -8.44 -11.18 2.41
N TYR A 34 -8.18 -11.15 1.11
CA TYR A 34 -6.89 -10.85 0.51
C TYR A 34 -7.03 -9.66 -0.44
N THR A 35 -6.02 -8.80 -0.39
CA THR A 35 -5.76 -7.76 -1.38
C THR A 35 -4.34 -7.95 -1.90
N TYR A 36 -4.00 -7.27 -2.99
CA TYR A 36 -2.70 -7.41 -3.64
C TYR A 36 -2.08 -6.04 -3.89
N ALA A 37 -0.76 -6.01 -3.94
CA ALA A 37 -0.01 -4.82 -4.33
C ALA A 37 1.10 -5.16 -5.30
N GLN A 38 1.44 -4.24 -6.19
CA GLN A 38 2.60 -4.36 -7.07
C GLN A 38 3.74 -3.49 -6.53
N ILE A 39 4.92 -4.09 -6.37
CA ILE A 39 6.14 -3.36 -6.03
C ILE A 39 6.56 -2.53 -7.24
N LEU A 40 6.68 -1.22 -7.08
CA LEU A 40 7.08 -0.28 -8.11
C LEU A 40 8.59 0.02 -8.01
N TYR A 41 8.98 1.27 -8.24
CA TYR A 41 10.34 1.74 -8.04
C TYR A 41 10.68 1.85 -6.53
N LYS A 42 11.89 1.42 -6.15
CA LYS A 42 12.36 1.36 -4.75
C LYS A 42 11.37 0.61 -3.84
N SER A 43 10.87 1.27 -2.79
CA SER A 43 9.98 0.69 -1.78
C SER A 43 8.51 1.08 -1.96
N GLN A 44 8.19 1.72 -3.07
CA GLN A 44 6.83 2.15 -3.37
C GLN A 44 6.00 0.96 -3.87
N CYS A 45 4.74 0.91 -3.46
CA CYS A 45 3.80 -0.13 -3.87
C CYS A 45 2.49 0.52 -4.31
N ALA A 46 1.93 0.01 -5.42
CA ALA A 46 0.56 0.28 -5.84
C ALA A 46 -0.37 -0.77 -5.25
N PHE A 47 -1.36 -0.35 -4.46
CA PHE A 47 -2.31 -1.25 -3.79
C PHE A 47 -3.59 -1.34 -4.62
N PHE A 48 -3.90 -2.52 -5.15
CA PHE A 48 -5.05 -2.70 -6.03
C PHE A 48 -6.37 -2.61 -5.26
N ASP A 49 -7.37 -1.99 -5.88
CA ASP A 49 -8.76 -2.06 -5.45
C ASP A 49 -9.34 -3.43 -5.83
N PHE A 50 -8.91 -4.42 -5.05
CA PHE A 50 -9.29 -5.80 -5.20
C PHE A 50 -9.48 -6.49 -3.85
N LYS A 51 -10.57 -7.26 -3.74
CA LYS A 51 -10.93 -8.04 -2.56
C LYS A 51 -11.28 -9.46 -2.98
N SER A 52 -10.57 -10.44 -2.41
CA SER A 52 -10.86 -11.86 -2.61
C SER A 52 -10.95 -12.60 -1.29
N LEU A 53 -11.93 -13.51 -1.15
CA LEU A 53 -12.08 -14.33 0.07
C LEU A 53 -11.02 -15.46 0.16
N SER A 54 -10.27 -15.70 -0.91
CA SER A 54 -9.20 -16.69 -0.94
C SER A 54 -8.01 -16.22 -1.77
N PRO A 55 -6.81 -16.79 -1.56
CA PRO A 55 -5.65 -16.51 -2.40
C PRO A 55 -5.95 -16.76 -3.89
N ILE A 56 -5.65 -15.78 -4.74
CA ILE A 56 -5.85 -15.91 -6.18
C ILE A 56 -4.79 -16.84 -6.78
N LYS A 57 -5.18 -17.61 -7.80
CA LYS A 57 -4.27 -18.48 -8.54
C LYS A 57 -3.65 -17.80 -9.75
N ASP A 58 -4.43 -16.94 -10.39
CA ASP A 58 -4.02 -16.20 -11.58
C ASP A 58 -3.87 -14.72 -11.22
N ILE A 59 -2.63 -14.24 -11.23
CA ILE A 59 -2.32 -12.84 -10.93
C ILE A 59 -2.64 -11.90 -12.09
N THR A 60 -2.86 -12.40 -13.30
CA THR A 60 -3.08 -11.56 -14.49
C THR A 60 -4.36 -10.73 -14.39
N ILE A 61 -5.33 -11.17 -13.58
CA ILE A 61 -6.54 -10.42 -13.26
C ILE A 61 -6.26 -9.05 -12.61
N LEU A 62 -5.07 -8.86 -12.02
CA LEU A 62 -4.67 -7.63 -11.36
C LEU A 62 -4.12 -6.58 -12.34
N ALA A 63 -3.83 -6.95 -13.59
CA ALA A 63 -3.07 -6.11 -14.53
C ALA A 63 -3.73 -4.76 -14.80
N ASP A 64 -5.06 -4.74 -14.92
CA ASP A 64 -5.84 -3.56 -15.31
C ASP A 64 -6.73 -3.03 -14.17
N LEU A 65 -6.53 -3.51 -12.94
CA LEU A 65 -7.34 -3.08 -11.82
C LEU A 65 -7.02 -1.63 -11.40
N PRO A 66 -8.05 -0.90 -10.90
CA PRO A 66 -7.81 0.37 -10.25
C PRO A 66 -6.92 0.20 -9.02
N VAL A 67 -6.27 1.30 -8.62
CA VAL A 67 -5.39 1.35 -7.45
C VAL A 67 -6.03 2.24 -6.41
N LEU A 68 -6.09 1.75 -5.18
CA LEU A 68 -6.60 2.49 -4.02
C LEU A 68 -5.69 3.67 -3.68
N PHE A 69 -4.38 3.41 -3.64
CA PHE A 69 -3.34 4.40 -3.37
C PHE A 69 -1.96 3.83 -3.70
N ILE A 70 -0.98 4.72 -3.81
CA ILE A 70 0.43 4.39 -4.02
C ILE A 70 1.24 4.97 -2.86
N THR A 71 1.94 4.13 -2.09
CA THR A 71 2.75 4.61 -0.97
C THR A 71 3.98 3.74 -0.73
N ASN A 72 4.91 4.24 0.09
CA ASN A 72 6.13 3.53 0.45
C ASN A 72 5.89 2.65 1.67
N ILE A 73 6.43 1.44 1.65
CA ILE A 73 6.42 0.53 2.80
C ILE A 73 7.82 0.30 3.34
N TYR A 74 7.93 -0.09 4.61
CA TYR A 74 9.19 -0.59 5.16
C TYR A 74 9.65 -1.82 4.37
N LYS A 75 10.93 -1.87 4.02
CA LYS A 75 11.49 -2.97 3.22
C LYS A 75 11.32 -4.31 3.93
N GLU A 76 11.32 -4.30 5.25
CA GLU A 76 11.15 -5.43 6.17
C GLU A 76 9.82 -6.15 5.95
N VAL A 77 8.77 -5.44 5.52
CA VAL A 77 7.48 -6.05 5.16
C VAL A 77 7.67 -7.11 4.07
N VAL A 78 8.53 -6.81 3.09
CA VAL A 78 8.91 -7.74 2.04
C VAL A 78 10.02 -8.65 2.52
N THR A 79 11.15 -8.13 3.01
CA THR A 79 12.36 -8.92 3.21
C THR A 79 12.27 -9.95 4.34
N LYS A 80 11.41 -9.70 5.34
CA LYS A 80 11.09 -10.68 6.40
C LYS A 80 9.93 -11.60 6.03
N GLY A 81 9.30 -11.43 4.86
CA GLY A 81 8.20 -12.27 4.41
C GLY A 81 6.89 -12.02 5.16
N VAL A 82 6.65 -10.81 5.66
CA VAL A 82 5.35 -10.44 6.24
C VAL A 82 4.26 -10.55 5.17
N TRP A 83 4.53 -10.03 3.97
CA TRP A 83 3.72 -10.25 2.78
C TRP A 83 4.49 -11.10 1.77
N GLN A 84 3.86 -12.13 1.21
CA GLN A 84 4.52 -13.06 0.31
C GLN A 84 4.47 -12.57 -1.14
N LYS A 85 5.58 -12.71 -1.87
CA LYS A 85 5.56 -12.52 -3.32
C LYS A 85 4.88 -13.72 -3.99
N VAL A 86 3.79 -13.48 -4.70
CA VAL A 86 2.99 -14.52 -5.38
C VAL A 86 3.18 -14.55 -6.90
N GLY A 87 3.93 -13.59 -7.43
CA GLY A 87 4.39 -13.60 -8.82
C GLY A 87 4.89 -12.24 -9.26
N LYS A 88 4.88 -11.97 -10.57
CA LYS A 88 5.39 -10.73 -11.15
C LYS A 88 4.55 -10.34 -12.37
N LEU A 89 4.20 -9.07 -12.45
CA LEU A 89 3.58 -8.47 -13.62
C LEU A 89 4.47 -7.36 -14.19
N PRO A 90 4.34 -7.04 -15.48
CA PRO A 90 4.84 -5.77 -16.02
C PRO A 90 4.29 -4.59 -15.23
N ILE A 91 5.12 -3.57 -15.00
CA ILE A 91 4.68 -2.32 -14.37
C ILE A 91 3.96 -1.49 -15.44
N ARG A 92 2.72 -1.07 -15.15
CA ARG A 92 1.93 -0.21 -16.04
C ARG A 92 2.66 1.09 -16.32
N ASP A 93 2.48 1.65 -17.52
CA ASP A 93 3.17 2.88 -17.92
C ASP A 93 2.88 4.05 -16.97
N GLU A 94 1.66 4.15 -16.45
CA GLU A 94 1.28 5.16 -15.45
C GLU A 94 2.05 5.05 -14.12
N PHE A 95 2.58 3.88 -13.78
CA PHE A 95 3.36 3.67 -12.55
C PHE A 95 4.87 3.84 -12.75
N LYS A 96 5.33 3.99 -13.99
CA LYS A 96 6.75 4.28 -14.27
C LYS A 96 7.14 5.68 -13.79
N ASN A 97 6.17 6.60 -13.76
CA ASN A 97 6.28 7.94 -13.22
C ASN A 97 5.30 8.07 -12.04
N PRO A 98 5.68 7.64 -10.84
CA PRO A 98 4.79 7.68 -9.69
C PRO A 98 4.35 9.12 -9.37
N PRO A 99 3.16 9.29 -8.78
CA PRO A 99 2.68 10.60 -8.38
C PRO A 99 3.64 11.26 -7.39
N MET A 100 3.70 12.58 -7.46
CA MET A 100 4.37 13.40 -6.45
C MET A 100 3.75 13.15 -5.07
N GLN A 101 4.52 13.40 -4.04
CA GLN A 101 4.06 13.27 -2.65
C GLN A 101 4.24 14.61 -1.93
N TYR A 102 3.44 14.88 -0.91
CA TYR A 102 3.63 16.08 -0.10
C TYR A 102 4.34 15.75 1.23
N ILE A 103 5.11 16.71 1.72
CA ILE A 103 5.65 16.76 3.07
C ILE A 103 4.95 17.92 3.77
N TYR A 104 4.56 17.70 5.03
CA TYR A 104 3.98 18.73 5.88
C TYR A 104 4.79 18.83 7.16
N HIS A 105 5.20 20.06 7.48
CA HIS A 105 6.04 20.38 8.64
C HIS A 105 5.19 20.94 9.78
N ASP A 106 4.82 20.08 10.74
CA ASP A 106 3.88 20.40 11.83
C ASP A 106 4.24 21.68 12.61
N TYR A 107 5.53 21.94 12.81
CA TYR A 107 6.00 23.12 13.55
C TYR A 107 5.83 24.43 12.76
N SER A 108 5.95 24.40 11.43
CA SER A 108 5.95 25.62 10.60
C SER A 108 4.69 25.80 9.76
N GLY A 109 3.84 24.77 9.64
CA GLY A 109 2.67 24.77 8.79
C GLY A 109 2.97 24.76 7.29
N LYS A 110 4.23 24.54 6.91
CA LYS A 110 4.68 24.60 5.50
C LYS A 110 4.51 23.26 4.79
N PHE A 111 4.22 23.36 3.49
CA PHE A 111 4.17 22.23 2.58
C PHE A 111 5.39 22.22 1.65
N GLU A 112 5.86 21.02 1.36
CA GLU A 112 6.84 20.76 0.31
C GLU A 112 6.35 19.60 -0.56
N CYS A 113 6.77 19.58 -1.81
CA CYS A 113 6.59 18.47 -2.72
C CYS A 113 7.84 17.62 -2.72
N TYR A 114 7.67 16.30 -2.76
CA TYR A 114 8.71 15.32 -2.93
C TYR A 114 8.51 14.56 -4.25
N ASN A 115 9.55 14.51 -5.07
CA ASN A 115 9.60 13.71 -6.28
C ASN A 115 10.21 12.33 -6.00
N PRO A 116 9.44 11.23 -6.03
CA PRO A 116 9.95 9.89 -5.71
C PRO A 116 11.03 9.38 -6.68
N MET A 117 11.04 9.88 -7.92
CA MET A 117 11.99 9.48 -8.95
C MET A 117 13.34 10.16 -8.78
N THR A 118 13.36 11.50 -8.62
CA THR A 118 14.60 12.28 -8.55
C THR A 118 15.12 12.44 -7.12
N GLY A 119 14.23 12.35 -6.12
CA GLY A 119 14.54 12.68 -4.73
C GLY A 119 14.52 14.18 -4.43
N GLU A 120 14.13 15.00 -5.40
CA GLU A 120 14.02 16.45 -5.24
C GLU A 120 12.90 16.82 -4.27
N ILE A 121 13.14 17.85 -3.47
CA ILE A 121 12.18 18.45 -2.54
C ILE A 121 12.13 19.95 -2.81
N PHE A 122 10.92 20.50 -2.94
CA PHE A 122 10.72 21.93 -3.18
C PHE A 122 9.45 22.43 -2.50
N PRO A 123 9.38 23.70 -2.07
CA PRO A 123 8.20 24.26 -1.41
C PRO A 123 6.99 24.32 -2.34
N ILE A 124 5.80 24.08 -1.79
CA ILE A 124 4.51 24.22 -2.48
C ILE A 124 3.48 24.88 -1.56
N GLU A 125 2.41 25.40 -2.15
CA GLU A 125 1.23 25.84 -1.40
C GLU A 125 0.32 24.66 -1.03
N LYS A 126 -0.52 24.84 -0.01
CA LYS A 126 -1.45 23.82 0.49
C LYS A 126 -2.36 23.28 -0.62
N GLU A 127 -2.86 24.15 -1.48
CA GLU A 127 -3.79 23.82 -2.56
C GLU A 127 -3.13 22.89 -3.59
N GLN A 128 -1.82 22.99 -3.77
CA GLN A 128 -1.05 22.11 -4.67
C GLN A 128 -0.80 20.73 -4.06
N ALA A 129 -0.92 20.59 -2.73
CA ALA A 129 -0.78 19.31 -2.03
C ALA A 129 -2.09 18.49 -2.02
N VAL A 130 -3.23 19.10 -2.40
CA VAL A 130 -4.52 18.41 -2.46
C VAL A 130 -4.45 17.24 -3.45
N GLY A 131 -4.84 16.05 -2.98
CA GLY A 131 -4.81 14.83 -3.79
C GLY A 131 -3.45 14.13 -3.87
N LEU A 132 -2.38 14.71 -3.31
CA LEU A 132 -1.09 14.03 -3.18
C LEU A 132 -1.08 13.13 -1.94
N GLU A 133 -0.42 11.99 -2.07
CA GLU A 133 -0.10 11.15 -0.90
C GLU A 133 0.99 11.78 -0.06
N ARG A 134 0.96 11.56 1.26
CA ARG A 134 2.05 12.02 2.14
C ARG A 134 3.31 11.21 1.86
N ALA A 135 4.45 11.88 1.78
CA ALA A 135 5.76 11.25 1.74
C ALA A 135 6.07 10.63 3.11
N ALA A 136 5.67 9.38 3.30
CA ALA A 136 5.87 8.61 4.51
C ALA A 136 6.16 7.15 4.18
N VAL A 137 6.85 6.45 5.08
CA VAL A 137 7.09 5.00 5.00
C VAL A 137 6.14 4.30 5.97
N TRP A 138 5.37 3.35 5.47
CA TRP A 138 4.29 2.70 6.20
C TRP A 138 4.67 1.30 6.67
N ASP A 139 4.24 0.95 7.88
CA ASP A 139 4.25 -0.42 8.39
C ASP A 139 3.11 -1.25 7.81
N ALA A 140 3.29 -2.57 7.78
CA ALA A 140 2.29 -3.49 7.25
C ALA A 140 0.91 -3.31 7.90
N HIS A 141 0.86 -3.18 9.23
CA HIS A 141 -0.40 -3.06 9.95
C HIS A 141 -1.12 -1.72 9.67
N HIS A 142 -0.38 -0.62 9.43
CA HIS A 142 -1.00 0.65 9.04
C HIS A 142 -1.70 0.53 7.67
N ILE A 143 -1.09 -0.20 6.73
CA ILE A 143 -1.66 -0.45 5.41
C ILE A 143 -2.87 -1.38 5.50
N VAL A 144 -2.77 -2.45 6.28
CA VAL A 144 -3.89 -3.39 6.51
C VAL A 144 -5.09 -2.65 7.09
N ASP A 145 -4.89 -1.84 8.13
CA ASP A 145 -5.95 -1.00 8.71
C ASP A 145 -6.53 -0.05 7.65
N ARG A 146 -5.69 0.66 6.87
CA ARG A 146 -6.15 1.59 5.83
C ARG A 146 -7.02 0.91 4.77
N ILE A 147 -6.65 -0.29 4.32
CA ILE A 147 -7.42 -1.06 3.34
C ILE A 147 -8.71 -1.60 3.98
N TYR A 148 -8.64 -2.09 5.22
CA TYR A 148 -9.81 -2.56 5.96
C TYR A 148 -10.84 -1.43 6.15
N ASP A 149 -10.38 -0.26 6.59
CA ASP A 149 -11.22 0.92 6.80
C ASP A 149 -11.86 1.39 5.48
N TYR A 150 -11.09 1.40 4.37
CA TYR A 150 -11.62 1.73 3.04
C TYR A 150 -12.83 0.86 2.66
N TYR A 151 -12.71 -0.46 2.75
CA TYR A 151 -13.80 -1.37 2.37
C TYR A 151 -14.99 -1.38 3.35
N ASN A 152 -14.79 -0.89 4.57
CA ASN A 152 -15.86 -0.73 5.57
C ASN A 152 -16.45 0.69 5.60
N GLY A 153 -15.96 1.60 4.75
CA GLY A 153 -16.44 2.99 4.71
C GLY A 153 -16.10 3.79 5.98
N THR A 154 -15.09 3.37 6.75
CA THR A 154 -14.65 4.04 7.97
C THR A 154 -13.41 4.91 7.69
N PRO A 155 -13.26 6.08 8.33
CA PRO A 155 -12.05 6.87 8.20
C PRO A 155 -10.85 6.16 8.83
N CYS A 156 -9.78 5.97 8.06
CA CYS A 156 -8.53 5.42 8.57
C CYS A 156 -7.87 6.35 9.60
N LYS A 157 -7.67 5.85 10.82
CA LYS A 157 -7.05 6.60 11.93
C LYS A 157 -5.63 7.10 11.60
N TRP A 158 -4.89 6.37 10.79
CA TRP A 158 -3.52 6.71 10.38
C TRP A 158 -3.48 7.91 9.42
N LEU A 159 -4.61 8.20 8.76
CA LEU A 159 -4.77 9.34 7.86
C LEU A 159 -5.48 10.52 8.54
N LYS A 160 -5.75 10.45 9.85
CA LYS A 160 -6.46 11.51 10.58
C LYS A 160 -5.87 12.90 10.32
N GLN A 161 -4.56 13.05 10.44
CA GLN A 161 -3.90 14.34 10.20
C GLN A 161 -4.03 14.78 8.73
N HIS A 162 -3.93 13.85 7.78
CA HIS A 162 -4.14 14.16 6.36
C HIS A 162 -5.55 14.71 6.13
N TYR A 163 -6.57 14.04 6.67
CA TYR A 163 -7.95 14.49 6.57
C TYR A 163 -8.18 15.85 7.24
N GLU A 164 -7.56 16.10 8.40
CA GLU A 164 -7.66 17.39 9.09
C GLU A 164 -7.01 18.53 8.29
N LEU A 165 -5.86 18.28 7.66
CA LEU A 165 -5.18 19.28 6.83
C LEU A 165 -6.00 19.68 5.61
N PHE A 166 -6.69 18.73 4.97
CA PHE A 166 -7.40 18.96 3.72
C PHE A 166 -8.93 18.96 3.86
N LYS A 167 -9.44 19.08 5.09
CA LYS A 167 -10.87 19.26 5.30
C LYS A 167 -11.30 20.59 4.66
N GLU A 168 -12.30 20.56 3.80
CA GLU A 168 -12.94 21.79 3.33
C GLU A 168 -13.51 22.52 4.55
N GLU A 169 -13.08 23.77 4.77
CA GLU A 169 -13.74 24.64 5.74
C GLU A 169 -15.14 24.94 5.19
N SER A 170 -16.16 24.45 5.91
CA SER A 170 -17.57 24.59 5.57
C SER A 170 -18.09 25.98 5.89
#